data_AF-A0A939DWB3-F1
#
_entry.id   AF-A0A939DWB3-F1
#
_cell.length_a   1.000
_cell.length_b   1.000
_cell.length_c   1.000
_cell.angle_alpha   90.00
_cell.angle_beta   90.00
_cell.angle_gamma   90.00
#
_symmetry.space_group_name_H-M   'P 1'
#
loop_
_entity.id
_entity.type
_entity.pdbx_description
1 polymer ?
#
loop_
_entity_poly.entity_id
_entity_poly.type
_entity_poly.pdbx_seq_one_letter_code
_entity_poly.pdbx_strand_id
1 'polypeptide(L)'
;MTTASHRLSVAAPLAVVATLALALTACAPTESPRTTPTDSSAPAPDDDKAMADALAERDAFLEEQQLPLDGSPLVAVTEAQKQLVAQARERAEAQGGTWTEREEWILLALGSDTCESGILNQHRIDAEFMMAMLSGSPLVQQLVPADATQSELGARLQGIAKTAVFAAGYMCPDDKAAWDAALQEAFPE
;
A
#
# COMPACT_ATOMS: atom_id res chain seq x y z
N MET A 1 -41.31 0.14 -46.80
CA MET A 1 -40.49 -0.45 -47.89
C MET A 1 -39.05 -0.36 -47.40
N THR A 2 -38.29 -1.40 -47.07
CA THR A 2 -38.32 -2.83 -47.39
C THR A 2 -37.57 -3.57 -46.26
N THR A 3 -38.06 -4.76 -45.93
CA THR A 3 -37.58 -5.76 -44.96
C THR A 3 -36.19 -6.33 -45.25
N ALA A 4 -35.46 -6.76 -44.20
CA ALA A 4 -34.79 -8.08 -44.17
C ALA A 4 -34.29 -8.47 -42.76
N SER A 5 -34.96 -9.49 -42.19
CA SER A 5 -34.48 -10.35 -41.09
C SER A 5 -33.47 -11.39 -41.60
N HIS A 6 -32.67 -11.97 -40.68
CA HIS A 6 -32.20 -13.38 -40.60
C HIS A 6 -30.89 -13.43 -39.76
N ARG A 7 -30.57 -14.38 -38.88
CA ARG A 7 -31.14 -15.67 -38.44
C ARG A 7 -30.49 -16.07 -37.10
N LEU A 8 -31.24 -16.76 -36.25
CA LEU A 8 -30.75 -17.59 -35.14
C LEU A 8 -29.96 -18.81 -35.66
N SER A 9 -29.01 -19.32 -34.87
CA SER A 9 -28.67 -20.75 -34.67
C SER A 9 -27.47 -20.87 -33.73
N VAL A 10 -27.23 -21.87 -32.87
CA VAL A 10 -27.89 -23.11 -32.43
C VAL A 10 -27.12 -23.57 -31.17
N ALA A 11 -27.78 -24.30 -30.27
CA ALA A 11 -27.26 -24.80 -29.00
C ALA A 11 -26.62 -26.21 -29.07
N ALA A 12 -25.88 -26.54 -27.99
CA ALA A 12 -25.65 -27.88 -27.38
C ALA A 12 -24.58 -28.82 -28.01
N PRO A 13 -24.11 -29.92 -27.36
CA PRO A 13 -24.41 -30.47 -26.01
C PRO A 13 -23.20 -31.04 -25.18
N LEU A 14 -23.57 -31.60 -24.01
CA LEU A 14 -22.92 -32.48 -23.02
C LEU A 14 -21.87 -33.54 -23.46
N ALA A 15 -21.12 -34.05 -22.45
CA ALA A 15 -20.75 -35.47 -22.13
C ALA A 15 -19.22 -35.69 -21.99
N VAL A 16 -18.60 -36.57 -21.18
CA VAL A 16 -18.99 -37.63 -20.22
C VAL A 16 -17.69 -38.15 -19.51
N VAL A 17 -17.79 -38.44 -18.21
CA VAL A 17 -17.26 -39.58 -17.40
C VAL A 17 -15.80 -40.11 -17.49
N ALA A 18 -15.14 -40.06 -16.32
CA ALA A 18 -14.31 -41.04 -15.56
C ALA A 18 -13.42 -42.11 -16.24
N THR A 19 -12.22 -42.36 -15.67
CA THR A 19 -11.87 -43.58 -14.88
C THR A 19 -10.45 -43.58 -14.29
N LEU A 20 -10.34 -44.24 -13.13
CA LEU A 20 -9.17 -44.66 -12.32
C LEU A 20 -8.11 -45.50 -13.08
N ALA A 21 -6.86 -45.50 -12.61
CA ALA A 21 -6.15 -46.72 -12.19
C ALA A 21 -4.80 -46.42 -11.49
N LEU A 22 -4.59 -47.08 -10.35
CA LEU A 22 -3.33 -47.18 -9.60
C LEU A 22 -2.29 -48.02 -10.36
N ALA A 23 -1.01 -47.69 -10.20
CA ALA A 23 0.10 -48.63 -10.33
C ALA A 23 1.05 -48.50 -9.13
N LEU A 24 1.04 -49.54 -8.29
CA LEU A 24 2.03 -49.80 -7.25
C LEU A 24 3.31 -50.33 -7.90
N THR A 25 4.47 -49.81 -7.51
CA THR A 25 5.74 -50.51 -7.70
C THR A 25 6.66 -50.20 -6.54
N ALA A 26 7.00 -51.25 -5.78
CA ALA A 26 7.93 -51.25 -4.68
C ALA A 26 9.33 -51.65 -5.17
N CYS A 27 10.39 -50.99 -4.69
CA CYS A 27 11.64 -51.65 -4.28
C CYS A 27 12.66 -50.71 -3.61
N ALA A 28 13.03 -51.11 -2.38
CA ALA A 28 14.30 -50.99 -1.66
C ALA A 28 14.79 -49.63 -1.08
N PRO A 29 15.33 -49.63 0.17
CA PRO A 29 15.81 -48.45 0.85
C PRO A 29 17.25 -48.13 0.41
N THR A 30 17.47 -46.90 -0.04
CA THR A 30 18.83 -46.33 -0.12
C THR A 30 19.05 -45.53 1.15
N GLU A 31 19.99 -45.98 1.99
CA GLU A 31 20.56 -45.20 3.08
C GLU A 31 21.26 -43.97 2.50
N SER A 32 20.56 -42.83 2.49
CA SER A 32 21.19 -41.52 2.38
C SER A 32 21.72 -41.10 3.76
N PRO A 33 22.92 -40.52 3.83
CA PRO A 33 23.55 -40.16 5.10
C PRO A 33 22.65 -39.20 5.87
N ARG A 34 22.46 -39.52 7.15
CA ARG A 34 21.82 -38.67 8.15
C ARG A 34 22.64 -37.38 8.27
N THR A 35 22.33 -36.37 7.47
CA THR A 35 22.65 -34.98 7.81
C THR A 35 21.91 -34.70 9.11
N THR A 36 22.66 -34.64 10.20
CA THR A 36 22.24 -33.96 11.42
C THR A 36 21.54 -32.65 11.02
N PRO A 37 20.36 -32.32 11.55
CA PRO A 37 19.93 -30.94 11.53
C PRO A 37 20.99 -30.19 12.34
N THR A 38 21.92 -29.55 11.65
CA THR A 38 22.67 -28.47 12.25
C THR A 38 21.62 -27.43 12.55
N ASP A 39 21.23 -27.38 13.82
CA ASP A 39 20.59 -26.23 14.44
C ASP A 39 21.57 -25.06 14.30
N SER A 40 21.61 -24.48 13.10
CA SER A 40 22.19 -23.18 12.83
C SER A 40 21.04 -22.19 12.82
N SER A 41 20.24 -22.22 13.88
CA SER A 41 19.48 -21.06 14.30
C SER A 41 20.52 -20.09 14.86
N ALA A 42 21.14 -19.32 13.96
CA ALA A 42 21.63 -18.00 14.34
C ALA A 42 20.47 -17.31 15.10
N PRO A 43 20.74 -16.59 16.20
CA PRO A 43 19.67 -15.87 16.88
C PRO A 43 18.97 -15.02 15.82
N ALA A 44 17.64 -15.19 15.71
CA ALA A 44 16.83 -14.23 14.98
C ALA A 44 17.23 -12.83 15.48
N PRO A 45 17.31 -11.82 14.60
CA PRO A 45 17.42 -10.45 15.09
C PRO A 45 16.40 -10.27 16.21
N ASP A 46 16.83 -9.61 17.28
CA ASP A 46 16.00 -9.38 18.46
C ASP A 46 14.84 -8.47 18.04
N ASP A 47 13.75 -9.09 17.55
CA ASP A 47 12.59 -8.42 16.96
C ASP A 47 12.00 -7.40 17.96
N ASP A 48 12.14 -7.67 19.26
CA ASP A 48 11.76 -6.76 20.34
C ASP A 48 12.61 -5.48 20.35
N LYS A 49 13.93 -5.61 20.16
CA LYS A 49 14.83 -4.45 20.03
C LYS A 49 14.51 -3.66 18.75
N ALA A 50 14.31 -4.35 17.63
CA ALA A 50 14.03 -3.68 16.36
C ALA A 50 12.70 -2.93 16.37
N MET A 51 11.68 -3.45 17.06
CA MET A 51 10.43 -2.74 17.29
C MET A 51 10.59 -1.57 18.27
N ALA A 52 11.37 -1.74 19.35
CA ALA A 52 11.66 -0.65 20.28
C ALA A 52 12.38 0.52 19.60
N ASP A 53 13.34 0.23 18.72
CA ASP A 53 14.06 1.24 17.94
C ASP A 53 13.09 1.96 16.97
N ALA A 54 12.21 1.24 16.28
CA ALA A 54 11.19 1.83 15.40
C ALA A 54 10.19 2.74 16.16
N LEU A 55 9.77 2.34 17.36
CA LEU A 55 8.89 3.17 18.19
C LEU A 55 9.59 4.46 18.66
N ALA A 56 10.87 4.37 19.03
CA ALA A 56 11.65 5.54 19.42
C ALA A 56 11.85 6.50 18.24
N GLU A 57 12.11 5.98 17.04
CA GLU A 57 12.20 6.78 15.82
C GLU A 57 10.86 7.45 15.48
N ARG A 58 9.75 6.72 15.58
CA ARG A 58 8.42 7.30 15.35
C ARG A 58 8.18 8.47 16.30
N ASP A 59 8.49 8.31 17.59
CA ASP A 59 8.29 9.37 18.57
C ASP A 59 9.15 10.60 18.26
N ALA A 60 10.39 10.40 17.81
CA ALA A 60 11.27 11.47 17.33
C ALA A 60 10.72 12.16 16.07
N PHE A 61 10.18 11.39 15.12
CA PHE A 61 9.51 11.92 13.93
C PHE A 61 8.31 12.80 14.29
N LEU A 62 7.43 12.34 15.21
CA LEU A 62 6.27 13.11 15.64
C LEU A 62 6.68 14.42 16.32
N GLU A 63 7.75 14.41 17.11
CA GLU A 63 8.33 15.62 17.72
C GLU A 63 8.90 16.57 16.68
N GLU A 64 9.70 16.08 15.73
CA GLU A 64 10.31 16.89 14.67
C GLU A 64 9.24 17.53 13.77
N GLN A 65 8.21 16.76 13.42
CA GLN A 65 7.10 17.23 12.59
C GLN A 65 6.10 18.10 13.36
N GLN A 66 6.22 18.21 14.68
CA GLN A 66 5.33 19.02 15.53
C GLN A 66 3.85 18.66 15.34
N LEU A 67 3.55 17.37 15.19
CA LEU A 67 2.20 16.87 14.94
C LEU A 67 1.39 16.85 16.25
N PRO A 68 0.23 17.54 16.32
CA PRO A 68 -0.60 17.52 17.52
C PRO A 68 -1.20 16.12 17.75
N LEU A 69 -1.07 15.62 18.99
CA LEU A 69 -1.62 14.33 19.42
C LEU A 69 -3.00 14.46 20.10
N ASP A 70 -3.53 15.68 20.17
CA ASP A 70 -4.79 15.99 20.85
C ASP A 70 -6.03 15.87 19.94
N GLY A 71 -5.83 15.49 18.67
CA GLY A 71 -6.89 15.36 17.66
C GLY A 71 -7.30 16.67 17.01
N SER A 72 -6.60 17.78 17.27
CA SER A 72 -6.78 19.01 16.50
C SER A 72 -6.37 18.83 15.04
N PRO A 73 -6.98 19.58 14.09
CA PRO A 73 -6.57 19.51 12.68
C PRO A 73 -5.10 19.89 12.49
N LEU A 74 -4.37 19.05 11.76
CA LEU A 74 -3.02 19.31 11.30
C LEU A 74 -2.96 20.57 10.44
N VAL A 75 -1.96 21.40 10.72
CA VAL A 75 -1.58 22.60 9.94
C VAL A 75 -0.07 22.58 9.76
N ALA A 76 0.44 23.15 8.65
CA ALA A 76 1.87 23.12 8.39
C ALA A 76 2.66 24.02 9.37
N VAL A 77 3.59 23.42 10.11
CA VAL A 77 4.42 24.12 11.10
C VAL A 77 5.89 24.18 10.67
N THR A 78 6.44 23.05 10.21
CA THR A 78 7.84 22.99 9.75
C THR A 78 8.00 23.63 8.37
N GLU A 79 9.22 24.06 8.02
CA GLU A 79 9.46 24.62 6.69
C GLU A 79 9.23 23.60 5.57
N ALA A 80 9.54 22.32 5.81
CA ALA A 80 9.25 21.24 4.87
C ALA A 80 7.74 21.06 4.64
N GLN A 81 6.93 21.09 5.70
CA GLN A 81 5.47 21.03 5.61
C GLN A 81 4.89 22.24 4.87
N LYS A 82 5.42 23.45 5.12
CA LYS A 82 4.99 24.66 4.41
C LYS A 82 5.29 24.58 2.92
N GLN A 83 6.46 24.06 2.55
CA GLN A 83 6.81 23.85 1.15
C GLN A 83 5.92 22.78 0.50
N LEU A 84 5.66 21.67 1.20
CA LEU A 84 4.71 20.65 0.80
C LEU A 84 3.32 21.24 0.51
N VAL A 85 2.75 22.00 1.45
CA VAL A 85 1.44 22.64 1.30
C VAL A 85 1.43 23.64 0.15
N ALA A 86 2.47 24.47 0.03
CA ALA A 86 2.57 25.43 -1.07
C ALA A 86 2.57 24.72 -2.44
N GLN A 87 3.34 23.65 -2.58
CA GLN A 87 3.43 22.88 -3.83
C GLN A 87 2.17 22.08 -4.13
N ALA A 88 1.53 21.48 -3.11
CA ALA A 88 0.25 20.80 -3.27
C ALA A 88 -0.86 21.76 -3.71
N ARG A 89 -0.91 22.93 -3.07
CA ARG A 89 -1.84 24.00 -3.39
C ARG A 89 -1.68 24.49 -4.82
N GLU A 90 -0.46 24.81 -5.23
CA GLU A 90 -0.16 25.25 -6.60
C GLU A 90 -0.65 24.22 -7.62
N ARG A 91 -0.41 22.93 -7.39
CA ARG A 91 -0.86 21.85 -8.28
C ARG A 91 -2.38 21.72 -8.32
N ALA A 92 -3.04 21.79 -7.18
CA ALA A 92 -4.50 21.70 -7.09
C ALA A 92 -5.15 22.86 -7.84
N GLU A 93 -4.69 24.09 -7.62
CA GLU A 93 -5.20 25.29 -8.27
C GLU A 93 -4.91 25.30 -9.78
N ALA A 94 -3.73 24.82 -10.21
CA ALA A 94 -3.40 24.67 -11.64
C ALA A 94 -4.32 23.68 -12.38
N GLN A 95 -4.92 22.73 -11.66
CA GLN A 95 -5.88 21.76 -12.19
C GLN A 95 -7.34 22.23 -12.05
N GLY A 96 -7.56 23.49 -11.65
CA GLY A 96 -8.90 24.06 -11.44
C GLY A 96 -9.57 23.63 -10.14
N GLY A 97 -8.83 23.00 -9.22
CA GLY A 97 -9.28 22.67 -7.88
C GLY A 97 -9.26 23.88 -6.94
N THR A 98 -9.94 23.75 -5.81
CA THR A 98 -9.91 24.72 -4.70
C THR A 98 -9.07 24.17 -3.57
N TRP A 99 -8.22 25.00 -2.98
CA TRP A 99 -7.47 24.65 -1.77
C TRP A 99 -8.19 25.19 -0.52
N THR A 100 -8.53 24.31 0.42
CA THR A 100 -9.10 24.67 1.71
C THR A 100 -8.27 24.07 2.86
N GLU A 101 -8.60 24.46 4.10
CA GLU A 101 -8.01 23.88 5.32
C GLU A 101 -8.20 22.36 5.39
N ARG A 102 -9.27 21.83 4.78
CA ARG A 102 -9.51 20.39 4.73
C ARG A 102 -8.49 19.69 3.84
N GLU A 103 -8.14 20.23 2.68
CA GLU A 103 -7.14 19.64 1.79
C GLU A 103 -5.74 19.68 2.42
N GLU A 104 -5.41 20.75 3.14
CA GLU A 104 -4.17 20.84 3.92
C GLU A 104 -4.13 19.76 5.00
N TRP A 105 -5.19 19.64 5.80
CA TRP A 105 -5.29 18.60 6.83
C TRP A 105 -5.13 17.20 6.25
N ILE A 106 -5.83 16.87 5.15
CA ILE A 106 -5.73 15.57 4.48
C ILE A 106 -4.30 15.32 4.00
N LEU A 107 -3.66 16.31 3.38
CA LEU A 107 -2.30 16.17 2.86
C LEU A 107 -1.30 15.84 3.98
N LEU A 108 -1.34 16.61 5.08
CA LEU A 108 -0.45 16.40 6.22
C LEU A 108 -0.74 15.07 6.92
N ALA A 109 -2.02 14.68 7.01
CA ALA A 109 -2.41 13.43 7.64
C ALA A 109 -1.92 12.22 6.81
N LEU A 110 -2.07 12.27 5.47
CA LEU A 110 -1.55 11.22 4.59
C LEU A 110 -0.02 11.12 4.64
N GLY A 111 0.68 12.26 4.65
CA GLY A 111 2.14 12.29 4.80
C GLY A 111 2.59 11.68 6.13
N SER A 112 1.93 12.07 7.23
CA SER A 112 2.22 11.55 8.57
C SER A 112 1.98 10.05 8.67
N ASP A 113 0.83 9.56 8.21
CA ASP A 113 0.46 8.13 8.20
C ASP A 113 1.45 7.30 7.39
N THR A 114 1.90 7.83 6.24
CA THR A 114 2.89 7.17 5.37
C THR A 114 4.25 7.07 6.03
N CYS A 115 4.76 8.17 6.59
CA CYS A 115 6.06 8.19 7.25
C CYS A 115 6.07 7.34 8.52
N GLU A 116 5.03 7.43 9.38
CA GLU A 116 4.88 6.56 10.55
C GLU A 116 4.83 5.09 10.14
N SER A 117 4.04 4.74 9.13
CA SER A 117 3.96 3.38 8.63
C SER A 117 5.33 2.87 8.15
N GLY A 118 6.07 3.70 7.40
CA GLY A 118 7.43 3.38 6.95
C GLY A 118 8.36 3.06 8.12
N ILE A 119 8.42 3.93 9.13
CA ILE A 119 9.22 3.77 10.35
C ILE A 119 8.81 2.48 11.10
N LEU A 120 7.51 2.28 11.34
CA LEU A 120 7.01 1.11 12.06
C LEU A 120 7.24 -0.21 11.31
N ASN A 121 7.39 -0.15 9.98
CA ASN A 121 7.81 -1.27 9.17
C ASN A 121 9.33 -1.31 8.90
N GLN A 122 10.12 -0.58 9.69
CA GLN A 122 11.59 -0.55 9.63
C GLN A 122 12.11 -0.15 8.24
N HIS A 123 11.43 0.79 7.59
CA HIS A 123 11.71 1.30 6.24
C HIS A 123 11.67 0.23 5.14
N ARG A 124 11.07 -0.94 5.41
CA ARG A 124 10.87 -1.99 4.41
C ARG A 124 9.65 -1.67 3.56
N ILE A 125 9.84 -0.79 2.59
CA ILE A 125 8.74 -0.28 1.77
C ILE A 125 8.74 -1.01 0.42
N ASP A 126 7.68 -1.77 0.17
CA ASP A 126 7.38 -2.42 -1.11
C ASP A 126 5.90 -2.24 -1.48
N ALA A 127 5.50 -2.75 -2.65
CA ALA A 127 4.13 -2.64 -3.13
C ALA A 127 3.11 -3.35 -2.23
N GLU A 128 3.46 -4.50 -1.65
CA GLU A 128 2.58 -5.25 -0.75
C GLU A 128 2.32 -4.44 0.52
N PHE A 129 3.37 -3.89 1.13
CA PHE A 129 3.28 -3.03 2.29
C PHE A 129 2.48 -1.76 2.01
N MET A 130 2.69 -1.11 0.87
CA MET A 130 1.88 0.05 0.48
C MET A 130 0.39 -0.29 0.42
N MET A 131 0.03 -1.41 -0.20
CA MET A 131 -1.37 -1.83 -0.29
C MET A 131 -1.95 -2.21 1.08
N ALA A 132 -1.15 -2.83 1.95
CA ALA A 132 -1.52 -3.12 3.33
C ALA A 132 -1.77 -1.82 4.13
N MET A 133 -0.88 -0.83 4.02
CA MET A 133 -1.04 0.47 4.67
C MET A 133 -2.30 1.21 4.17
N LEU A 134 -2.50 1.29 2.85
CA LEU A 134 -3.67 1.96 2.27
C LEU A 134 -4.99 1.29 2.68
N SER A 135 -5.04 -0.05 2.71
CA SER A 135 -6.26 -0.78 3.10
C SER A 135 -6.51 -0.76 4.61
N GLY A 136 -5.45 -0.73 5.42
CA GLY A 136 -5.52 -0.65 6.88
C GLY A 136 -5.79 0.74 7.43
N SER A 137 -5.49 1.81 6.68
CA SER A 137 -5.59 3.19 7.15
C SER A 137 -7.05 3.66 7.35
N PRO A 138 -7.45 4.03 8.58
CA PRO A 138 -8.76 4.63 8.83
C PRO A 138 -8.96 5.97 8.11
N LEU A 139 -7.88 6.69 7.81
CA LEU A 139 -7.95 7.92 7.02
C LEU A 139 -8.33 7.62 5.58
N VAL A 140 -7.69 6.63 4.95
CA VAL A 140 -8.01 6.21 3.58
C VAL A 140 -9.46 5.73 3.48
N GLN A 141 -9.94 4.97 4.46
CA GLN A 141 -11.34 4.52 4.52
C GLN A 141 -12.35 5.69 4.56
N GLN A 142 -11.99 6.84 5.13
CA GLN A 142 -12.84 8.05 5.13
C GLN A 142 -12.79 8.81 3.80
N LEU A 143 -11.72 8.64 3.01
CA LEU A 143 -11.52 9.31 1.73
C LEU A 143 -12.12 8.54 0.54
N VAL A 144 -12.48 7.27 0.76
CA VAL A 144 -13.10 6.38 -0.20
C VAL A 144 -14.61 6.27 0.10
N PRO A 145 -15.50 6.56 -0.86
CA PRO A 145 -16.93 6.35 -0.68
C PRO A 145 -17.27 4.87 -0.41
N ALA A 146 -18.18 4.62 0.54
CA ALA A 146 -18.59 3.27 0.90
C ALA A 146 -19.29 2.51 -0.25
N ASP A 147 -19.80 3.23 -1.25
CA ASP A 147 -20.51 2.71 -2.42
C ASP A 147 -19.65 2.69 -3.69
N ALA A 148 -18.35 2.96 -3.59
CA ALA A 148 -17.44 2.93 -4.73
C ALA A 148 -17.41 1.54 -5.39
N THR A 149 -17.55 1.51 -6.71
CA THR A 149 -17.28 0.30 -7.50
C THR A 149 -15.82 -0.11 -7.40
N GLN A 150 -15.50 -1.35 -7.75
CA GLN A 150 -14.11 -1.84 -7.73
C GLN A 150 -13.17 -0.99 -8.61
N SER A 151 -13.64 -0.52 -9.76
CA SER A 151 -12.87 0.38 -10.63
C SER A 151 -12.65 1.76 -10.02
N GLU A 152 -13.66 2.33 -9.36
CA GLU A 152 -13.55 3.62 -8.68
C GLU A 152 -12.62 3.52 -7.46
N LEU A 153 -12.71 2.41 -6.73
CA LEU A 153 -11.82 2.11 -5.62
C LEU A 153 -10.35 2.10 -6.08
N GLY A 154 -10.03 1.38 -7.16
CA GLY A 154 -8.67 1.32 -7.70
C GLY A 154 -8.12 2.70 -8.07
N ALA A 155 -8.88 3.48 -8.83
CA ALA A 155 -8.48 4.84 -9.22
C ALA A 155 -8.34 5.78 -8.02
N ARG A 156 -9.22 5.64 -7.02
CA ARG A 156 -9.19 6.45 -5.80
C ARG A 156 -7.97 6.12 -4.94
N LEU A 157 -7.69 4.84 -4.73
CA LEU A 157 -6.50 4.38 -4.01
C LEU A 157 -5.22 4.85 -4.71
N GLN A 158 -5.16 4.78 -6.03
CA GLN A 158 -4.01 5.29 -6.79
C GLN A 158 -3.81 6.80 -6.56
N GLY A 159 -4.88 7.60 -6.58
CA GLY A 159 -4.82 9.04 -6.30
C GLY A 159 -4.37 9.36 -4.88
N ILE A 160 -4.86 8.60 -3.90
CA ILE A 160 -4.46 8.72 -2.49
C ILE A 160 -2.99 8.34 -2.33
N ALA A 161 -2.56 7.21 -2.89
CA ALA A 161 -1.17 6.76 -2.85
C ALA A 161 -0.21 7.79 -3.46
N LYS A 162 -0.55 8.35 -4.63
CA LYS A 162 0.22 9.45 -5.26
C LYS A 162 0.36 10.67 -4.34
N THR A 163 -0.72 11.02 -3.64
CA THR A 163 -0.72 12.16 -2.70
C THR A 163 0.13 11.86 -1.46
N ALA A 164 0.00 10.65 -0.92
CA ALA A 164 0.72 10.18 0.25
C ALA A 164 2.24 10.12 0.00
N VAL A 165 2.67 9.53 -1.13
CA VAL A 165 4.07 9.49 -1.57
C VAL A 165 4.62 10.88 -1.88
N PHE A 166 3.79 11.77 -2.44
CA PHE A 166 4.17 13.16 -2.64
C PHE A 166 4.46 13.87 -1.31
N ALA A 167 3.60 13.70 -0.30
CA ALA A 167 3.80 14.26 1.03
C ALA A 167 5.01 13.66 1.76
N ALA A 168 5.20 12.34 1.68
CA ALA A 168 6.35 11.63 2.24
C ALA A 168 7.69 12.19 1.72
N GLY A 169 7.74 12.62 0.46
CA GLY A 169 8.94 13.24 -0.13
C GLY A 169 9.40 14.53 0.55
N TYR A 170 8.56 15.17 1.37
CA TYR A 170 8.93 16.32 2.19
C TYR A 170 9.08 15.95 3.67
N MET A 171 8.22 15.07 4.19
CA MET A 171 8.15 14.77 5.63
C MET A 171 9.12 13.67 6.07
N CYS A 172 9.44 12.71 5.19
CA CYS A 172 10.41 11.62 5.41
C CYS A 172 11.21 11.38 4.12
N PRO A 173 12.09 12.33 3.72
CA PRO A 173 12.74 12.33 2.41
C PRO A 173 13.64 11.11 2.16
N ASP A 174 14.18 10.51 3.22
CA ASP A 174 15.07 9.34 3.12
C ASP A 174 14.34 8.10 2.56
N ASP A 175 13.04 7.99 2.78
CA ASP A 175 12.21 6.89 2.29
C ASP A 175 11.61 7.14 0.90
N LYS A 176 11.78 8.34 0.35
CA LYS A 176 11.07 8.77 -0.87
C LYS A 176 11.30 7.83 -2.06
N ALA A 177 12.54 7.37 -2.25
CA ALA A 177 12.89 6.49 -3.36
C ALA A 177 12.19 5.12 -3.24
N ALA A 178 12.05 4.59 -2.03
CA ALA A 178 11.36 3.32 -1.80
C ALA A 178 9.85 3.46 -1.99
N TRP A 179 9.27 4.56 -1.51
CA TRP A 179 7.86 4.89 -1.74
C TRP A 179 7.51 5.07 -3.22
N ASP A 180 8.38 5.73 -4.00
CA ASP A 180 8.21 5.87 -5.45
C ASP A 180 8.21 4.52 -6.17
N ALA A 181 9.14 3.64 -5.79
CA ALA A 181 9.23 2.29 -6.36
C ALA A 181 7.99 1.45 -6.03
N ALA A 182 7.55 1.46 -4.77
CA ALA A 182 6.35 0.77 -4.32
C ALA A 182 5.09 1.29 -5.03
N LEU A 183 4.97 2.61 -5.25
CA LEU A 183 3.85 3.22 -5.97
C LEU A 183 3.78 2.72 -7.41
N GLN A 184 4.93 2.68 -8.10
CA GLN A 184 5.01 2.25 -9.49
C GLN A 184 4.65 0.76 -9.65
N GLU A 185 5.07 -0.08 -8.72
CA GLU A 185 4.77 -1.51 -8.74
C GLU A 185 3.31 -1.81 -8.33
N ALA A 186 2.77 -1.11 -7.33
CA ALA A 186 1.38 -1.31 -6.88
C ALA A 186 0.34 -0.79 -7.89
N PHE A 187 0.67 0.26 -8.65
CA PHE A 187 -0.23 0.89 -9.62
C PHE A 187 0.46 1.13 -10.98
N PRO A 188 0.72 0.06 -11.76
CA PRO A 188 1.32 0.18 -13.08
C PRO A 188 0.38 0.93 -14.04
N GLU A 189 0.96 1.64 -15.01
CA GLU A 189 0.21 2.36 -16.06
C GLU A 189 -0.49 1.43 -17.07
#